data_AF-M2UHV8-F1
#
_entry.id   AF-M2UHV8-F1
#
_cell.length_a   1.000
_cell.length_b   1.000
_cell.length_c   1.000
_cell.angle_alpha   90.00
_cell.angle_beta   90.00
_cell.angle_gamma   90.00
#
_symmetry.space_group_name_H-M   'P 1'
#
loop_
_entity.id
_entity.type
_entity.pdbx_description
1 polymer ?
#
loop_
_entity_poly.entity_id
_entity_poly.type
_entity_poly.pdbx_seq_one_letter_code
_entity_poly.pdbx_strand_id
1 'polypeptide(L)'
;LEEHGIQADAYRFQLGPVIYPEREYCVQYDETDLHFIQRLCEEEGIHYHFQHSASGHVLVFGDDQTIFPKLTATAYQQDSGLVADQPVIKRFGLRLETRTSRVTRRDYDFEKPRLSMEAAFHSDFQPDLEDYDYPGRFTERTRGKHLSQRALERHRHDYELAEGDSDQPRLASGHFLPLGEHPRSDWNQLWLLTEVLHEGKQPQVLEESILELPSPSGRGAGGEGAPGNAQFHQGYRNRFSATPWDIPFRP
;
A
#
# COMPACT_ATOMS: atom_id res chain seq x y z
N LEU A 1 -21.82 0.56 3.36
CA LEU A 1 -21.26 1.88 3.74
C LEU A 1 -22.34 2.76 4.38
N GLU A 2 -23.42 3.07 3.68
CA GLU A 2 -24.51 3.93 4.18
C GLU A 2 -25.15 3.42 5.48
N GLU A 3 -25.38 2.11 5.61
CA GLU A 3 -25.91 1.48 6.83
C GLU A 3 -25.02 1.70 8.07
N HIS A 4 -23.73 1.97 7.88
CA HIS A 4 -22.77 2.32 8.94
C HIS A 4 -22.55 3.83 9.09
N GLY A 5 -23.41 4.66 8.48
CA GLY A 5 -23.34 6.12 8.57
C GLY A 5 -22.28 6.77 7.68
N ILE A 6 -21.64 6.01 6.78
CA ILE A 6 -20.72 6.56 5.76
C ILE A 6 -21.57 6.97 4.57
N GLN A 7 -21.91 8.26 4.50
CA GLN A 7 -22.81 8.83 3.50
C GLN A 7 -22.10 9.10 2.18
N ALA A 8 -22.88 9.41 1.13
CA ALA A 8 -22.40 9.58 -0.24
C ALA A 8 -21.38 10.71 -0.46
N ASP A 9 -21.21 11.63 0.50
CA ASP A 9 -20.17 12.66 0.51
C ASP A 9 -18.84 12.19 1.11
N ALA A 10 -18.84 11.07 1.84
CA ALA A 10 -17.68 10.50 2.53
C ALA A 10 -16.97 9.39 1.74
N TYR A 11 -17.53 8.93 0.61
CA TYR A 11 -16.86 7.99 -0.29
C TYR A 11 -17.14 8.29 -1.76
N ARG A 12 -16.26 7.80 -2.64
CA ARG A 12 -16.48 7.85 -4.08
C ARG A 12 -15.81 6.68 -4.80
N PHE A 13 -16.39 6.31 -5.94
CA PHE A 13 -15.82 5.35 -6.86
C PHE A 13 -15.21 6.09 -8.05
N GLN A 14 -13.91 5.92 -8.27
CA GLN A 14 -13.17 6.42 -9.42
C GLN A 14 -12.64 5.23 -10.20
N LEU A 15 -13.56 4.51 -10.83
CA LEU A 15 -13.27 3.31 -11.59
C LEU A 15 -13.05 3.68 -13.06
N GLY A 16 -12.17 2.94 -13.72
CA GLY A 16 -11.89 3.05 -15.14
C GLY A 16 -13.01 2.48 -16.02
N PRO A 17 -12.71 2.13 -17.28
CA PRO A 17 -13.69 1.62 -18.23
C PRO A 17 -14.10 0.16 -17.98
N VAL A 18 -13.56 -0.47 -16.93
CA VAL A 18 -13.85 -1.87 -16.59
C VAL A 18 -15.30 -1.98 -16.12
N ILE A 19 -16.05 -2.89 -16.74
CA ILE A 19 -17.41 -3.21 -16.33
C ILE A 19 -17.33 -4.31 -15.28
N TYR A 20 -17.83 -4.03 -14.09
CA TYR A 20 -17.97 -4.99 -12.99
C TYR A 20 -19.36 -5.62 -13.06
N PRO A 21 -19.49 -6.86 -13.57
CA PRO A 21 -20.79 -7.49 -13.70
C PRO A 21 -21.44 -7.75 -12.34
N GLU A 22 -22.76 -7.58 -12.30
CA GLU A 22 -23.57 -7.92 -11.14
C GLU A 22 -23.36 -9.38 -10.74
N ARG A 23 -23.30 -9.63 -9.44
CA ARG A 23 -23.17 -10.97 -8.89
C ARG A 23 -24.57 -11.52 -8.68
N GLU A 24 -24.89 -12.62 -9.35
CA GLU A 24 -26.17 -13.32 -9.17
C GLU A 24 -26.40 -13.71 -7.70
N TYR A 25 -25.32 -14.07 -7.00
CA TYR A 25 -25.35 -14.41 -5.59
C TYR A 25 -24.06 -13.95 -4.89
N CYS A 26 -24.23 -13.22 -3.79
CA CYS A 26 -23.13 -12.75 -2.94
C CYS A 26 -23.56 -12.78 -1.48
N VAL A 27 -22.74 -13.38 -0.62
CA VAL A 27 -23.04 -13.57 0.80
C VAL A 27 -21.89 -13.04 1.64
N GLN A 28 -22.25 -12.34 2.71
CA GLN A 28 -21.38 -12.08 3.85
C GLN A 28 -21.63 -13.18 4.89
N TYR A 29 -20.65 -14.06 5.10
CA TYR A 29 -20.79 -15.20 5.99
C TYR A 29 -19.65 -15.25 7.00
N ASP A 30 -19.98 -15.18 8.29
CA ASP A 30 -19.02 -15.25 9.41
C ASP A 30 -17.83 -14.28 9.26
N GLU A 31 -18.10 -13.09 8.74
CA GLU A 31 -17.10 -12.05 8.51
C GLU A 31 -17.65 -10.66 8.84
N THR A 32 -16.76 -9.73 9.19
CA THR A 32 -17.11 -8.33 9.47
C THR A 32 -17.43 -7.58 8.18
N ASP A 33 -18.16 -6.47 8.28
CA ASP A 33 -18.50 -5.65 7.11
C ASP A 33 -17.25 -5.10 6.41
N LEU A 34 -16.20 -4.80 7.18
CA LEU A 34 -14.91 -4.40 6.64
C LEU A 34 -14.25 -5.53 5.84
N HIS A 35 -14.19 -6.74 6.41
CA HIS A 35 -13.60 -7.89 5.73
C HIS A 35 -14.37 -8.25 4.47
N PHE A 36 -15.70 -8.15 4.50
CA PHE A 36 -16.55 -8.34 3.33
C PHE A 36 -16.20 -7.36 2.20
N ILE A 37 -16.09 -6.06 2.50
CA ILE A 37 -15.71 -5.04 1.52
C ILE A 37 -14.29 -5.28 1.00
N GLN A 38 -13.34 -5.57 1.88
CA GLN A 38 -11.94 -5.85 1.51
C GLN A 38 -11.85 -7.05 0.57
N ARG A 39 -12.50 -8.17 0.92
CA ARG A 39 -12.55 -9.36 0.10
C ARG A 39 -13.13 -9.09 -1.29
N LEU A 40 -14.23 -8.33 -1.39
CA LEU A 40 -14.80 -7.97 -2.69
C LEU A 40 -13.89 -7.04 -3.50
N CYS A 41 -13.24 -6.09 -2.83
CA CYS A 41 -12.26 -5.19 -3.43
C CYS A 41 -11.07 -5.97 -3.99
N GLU A 42 -10.52 -6.90 -3.21
CA GLU A 42 -9.46 -7.81 -3.64
C GLU A 42 -9.94 -8.67 -4.83
N GLU A 43 -11.09 -9.33 -4.75
CA GLU A 43 -11.61 -10.16 -5.85
C GLU A 43 -11.69 -9.40 -7.19
N GLU A 44 -12.10 -8.13 -7.18
CA GLU A 44 -12.25 -7.29 -8.38
C GLU A 44 -10.99 -6.46 -8.72
N GLY A 45 -9.96 -6.51 -7.87
CA GLY A 45 -8.72 -5.72 -8.02
C GLY A 45 -8.92 -4.21 -7.80
N ILE A 46 -9.90 -3.84 -6.98
CA ILE A 46 -10.21 -2.47 -6.57
C ILE A 46 -9.40 -2.18 -5.30
N HIS A 47 -8.58 -1.13 -5.32
CA HIS A 47 -7.96 -0.60 -4.12
C HIS A 47 -8.80 0.53 -3.53
N TYR A 48 -8.51 0.91 -2.29
CA TYR A 48 -9.02 2.15 -1.73
C TYR A 48 -7.96 2.92 -0.96
N HIS A 49 -8.10 4.23 -0.91
CA HIS A 49 -7.24 5.13 -0.14
C HIS A 49 -8.06 6.29 0.44
N PHE A 50 -7.50 7.01 1.40
CA PHE A 50 -8.14 8.17 2.00
C PHE A 50 -7.55 9.46 1.45
N GLN A 51 -8.42 10.39 1.06
CA GLN A 51 -8.05 11.77 0.77
C GLN A 51 -8.44 12.65 1.95
N HIS A 52 -7.43 13.21 2.61
CA HIS A 52 -7.62 14.00 3.82
C HIS A 52 -7.67 15.50 3.49
N SER A 53 -8.64 16.19 4.08
CA SER A 53 -8.73 17.66 4.10
C SER A 53 -9.09 18.13 5.51
N ALA A 54 -8.95 19.43 5.76
CA ALA A 54 -9.36 20.03 7.04
C ALA A 54 -10.88 19.96 7.26
N SER A 55 -11.67 19.91 6.19
CA SER A 55 -13.14 19.86 6.23
C SER A 55 -13.71 18.44 6.31
N GLY A 56 -12.89 17.41 6.12
CA GLY A 56 -13.36 16.02 6.10
C GLY A 56 -12.41 15.09 5.36
N HIS A 57 -12.74 13.80 5.39
CA HIS A 57 -11.96 12.75 4.74
C HIS A 57 -12.87 11.98 3.79
N VAL A 58 -12.34 11.63 2.61
CA VAL A 58 -13.08 10.89 1.61
C VAL A 58 -12.39 9.57 1.35
N LEU A 59 -13.13 8.47 1.45
CA LEU A 59 -12.71 7.14 1.04
C LEU A 59 -12.85 7.02 -0.49
N VAL A 60 -11.75 6.79 -1.19
CA VAL A 60 -11.71 6.71 -2.65
C VAL A 60 -11.43 5.29 -3.07
N PHE A 61 -12.37 4.67 -3.77
CA PHE A 61 -12.18 3.37 -4.44
C PHE A 61 -11.68 3.58 -5.87
N GLY A 62 -10.74 2.76 -6.31
CA GLY A 62 -10.15 2.84 -7.65
C GLY A 62 -9.63 1.51 -8.15
N ASP A 63 -9.49 1.39 -9.46
CA ASP A 63 -8.94 0.21 -10.14
C ASP A 63 -7.74 0.55 -11.05
N ASP A 64 -7.39 1.83 -11.14
CA ASP A 64 -6.31 2.36 -11.97
C ASP A 64 -5.40 3.31 -11.17
N GLN A 65 -4.16 3.46 -11.60
CA GLN A 65 -3.18 4.28 -10.91
C GLN A 65 -3.35 5.79 -11.14
N THR A 66 -4.05 6.20 -12.19
CA THR A 66 -4.22 7.62 -12.55
C THR A 66 -5.00 8.44 -11.52
N ILE A 67 -5.73 7.79 -10.62
CA ILE A 67 -6.54 8.45 -9.61
C ILE A 67 -5.71 8.91 -8.40
N PHE A 68 -4.51 8.37 -8.22
CA PHE A 68 -3.67 8.71 -7.07
C PHE A 68 -3.13 10.15 -7.22
N PRO A 69 -3.34 11.02 -6.21
CA PRO A 69 -2.78 12.36 -6.20
C PRO A 69 -1.24 12.34 -6.13
N LYS A 70 -0.61 13.39 -6.69
CA LYS A 70 0.85 13.58 -6.65
C LYS A 70 1.23 14.55 -5.54
N LEU A 71 2.20 14.15 -4.71
CA LEU A 71 2.85 14.99 -3.72
C LEU A 71 3.88 15.92 -4.38
N THR A 72 4.36 16.90 -3.60
CA THR A 72 5.51 17.72 -3.98
C THR A 72 6.76 16.85 -4.09
N ALA A 73 7.57 17.10 -5.12
CA ALA A 73 8.84 16.41 -5.30
C ALA A 73 9.72 16.58 -4.06
N THR A 74 10.36 15.49 -3.63
CA THR A 74 11.23 15.49 -2.45
C THR A 74 12.59 14.96 -2.85
N ALA A 75 13.64 15.71 -2.51
CA ALA A 75 15.01 15.34 -2.79
C ALA A 75 15.48 14.21 -1.86
N TYR A 76 16.29 13.32 -2.40
CA TYR A 76 17.09 12.39 -1.64
C TYR A 76 18.36 13.08 -1.17
N GLN A 77 18.61 13.03 0.13
CA GLN A 77 19.86 13.50 0.70
C GLN A 77 20.28 12.51 1.78
N GLN A 78 21.37 11.78 1.52
CA GLN A 78 21.90 10.81 2.47
C GLN A 78 22.21 11.49 3.80
N ASP A 79 21.77 10.87 4.90
CA ASP A 79 21.99 11.40 6.24
C ASP A 79 23.50 11.56 6.52
N SER A 80 23.93 12.81 6.67
CA SER A 80 25.31 13.20 6.97
C SER A 80 25.47 13.68 8.41
N GLY A 81 24.43 13.56 9.24
CA GLY A 81 24.39 14.13 10.59
C GLY A 81 24.11 15.64 10.62
N LEU A 82 23.92 16.28 9.46
CA LEU A 82 23.46 17.65 9.34
C LEU A 82 21.95 17.67 9.08
N VAL A 83 21.26 18.62 9.69
CA VAL A 83 19.83 18.85 9.40
C VAL A 83 19.73 19.62 8.08
N ALA A 84 19.01 19.06 7.12
CA ALA A 84 18.73 19.74 5.86
C ALA A 84 17.78 20.93 6.09
N ASP A 85 17.93 21.99 5.28
CA ASP A 85 17.07 23.18 5.36
C ASP A 85 15.61 22.89 4.94
N GLN A 86 15.40 21.83 4.16
CA GLN A 86 14.10 21.36 3.70
C GLN A 86 13.92 19.88 4.06
N PRO A 87 12.67 19.39 4.20
CA PRO A 87 12.43 17.98 4.43
C PRO A 87 12.89 17.12 3.24
N VAL A 88 13.60 16.03 3.53
CA VAL A 88 14.29 15.17 2.55
C VAL A 88 14.03 13.69 2.82
N ILE A 89 14.34 12.87 1.83
CA ILE A 89 14.41 11.41 1.98
C ILE A 89 15.85 11.06 2.32
N LYS A 90 16.05 10.49 3.51
CA LYS A 90 17.39 10.23 4.09
C LYS A 90 17.94 8.88 3.71
N ARG A 91 17.04 7.92 3.53
CA ARG A 91 17.35 6.55 3.10
C ARG A 91 16.32 6.13 2.07
N PHE A 92 16.79 5.47 1.04
CA PHE A 92 15.97 4.87 0.01
C PHE A 92 16.66 3.59 -0.47
N GLY A 93 15.98 2.46 -0.37
CA GLY A 93 16.50 1.16 -0.80
C GLY A 93 15.44 0.39 -1.57
N LEU A 94 15.87 -0.35 -2.58
CA LEU A 94 14.99 -1.19 -3.38
C LEU A 94 15.18 -2.66 -3.00
N ARG A 95 14.08 -3.32 -2.63
CA ARG A 95 13.98 -4.76 -2.44
C ARG A 95 13.33 -5.37 -3.68
N LEU A 96 13.95 -6.44 -4.17
CA LEU A 96 13.44 -7.25 -5.28
C LEU A 96 13.13 -8.64 -4.76
N GLU A 97 11.97 -9.18 -5.06
CA GLU A 97 11.63 -10.56 -4.72
C GLU A 97 11.01 -11.32 -5.88
N THR A 98 11.31 -12.61 -5.98
CA THR A 98 10.70 -13.47 -6.98
C THR A 98 9.18 -13.55 -6.75
N ARG A 99 8.42 -13.40 -7.83
CA ARG A 99 6.96 -13.45 -7.85
C ARG A 99 6.46 -14.34 -8.96
N THR A 100 5.22 -14.80 -8.81
CA THR A 100 4.45 -15.52 -9.82
C THR A 100 4.52 -14.81 -11.18
N SER A 101 4.64 -15.58 -12.26
CA SER A 101 4.68 -15.08 -13.65
C SER A 101 3.44 -15.52 -14.45
N ARG A 102 2.72 -16.55 -13.99
CA ARG A 102 1.48 -17.02 -14.59
C ARG A 102 0.41 -17.28 -13.54
N VAL A 103 -0.82 -16.84 -13.81
CA VAL A 103 -1.99 -17.21 -13.03
C VAL A 103 -2.97 -17.97 -13.91
N THR A 104 -3.42 -19.12 -13.42
CA THR A 104 -4.44 -19.96 -14.06
C THR A 104 -5.61 -20.17 -13.08
N ARG A 105 -6.83 -19.93 -13.55
CA ARG A 105 -8.06 -20.13 -12.79
C ARG A 105 -8.98 -21.07 -13.57
N ARG A 106 -9.53 -22.05 -12.88
CA ARG A 106 -10.44 -23.04 -13.46
C ARG A 106 -11.76 -23.07 -12.70
N ASP A 107 -12.84 -23.33 -13.42
CA ASP A 107 -14.17 -23.50 -12.84
C ASP A 107 -14.97 -24.60 -13.56
N TYR A 108 -16.22 -24.80 -13.15
CA TYR A 108 -17.18 -25.70 -13.77
C TYR A 108 -18.56 -25.03 -13.87
N ASP A 109 -19.09 -24.94 -15.10
CA ASP A 109 -20.45 -24.48 -15.37
C ASP A 109 -21.34 -25.71 -15.64
N PHE A 110 -22.30 -25.96 -14.74
CA PHE A 110 -23.22 -27.10 -14.86
C PHE A 110 -24.23 -26.95 -16.00
N GLU A 111 -24.52 -25.72 -16.43
CA GLU A 111 -25.36 -25.46 -17.61
C GLU A 111 -24.59 -25.75 -18.90
N LYS A 112 -23.25 -25.62 -18.85
CA LYS A 112 -22.33 -25.86 -19.97
C LYS A 112 -21.25 -26.90 -19.62
N PRO A 113 -21.60 -28.14 -19.23
CA PRO A 113 -20.67 -29.10 -18.64
C PRO A 113 -19.57 -29.60 -19.60
N ARG A 114 -19.77 -29.42 -20.92
CA ARG A 114 -18.78 -29.78 -21.96
C ARG A 114 -17.77 -28.66 -22.24
N LEU A 115 -18.03 -27.45 -21.73
CA LEU A 115 -17.14 -26.31 -21.93
C LEU A 115 -16.03 -26.37 -20.90
N SER A 116 -14.77 -26.41 -21.36
CA SER A 116 -13.63 -26.24 -20.45
C SER A 116 -13.60 -24.78 -19.98
N MET A 117 -13.86 -24.58 -18.69
CA MET A 117 -13.87 -23.27 -18.03
C MET A 117 -12.50 -23.05 -17.38
N GLU A 118 -11.55 -22.59 -18.18
CA GLU A 118 -10.19 -22.29 -17.76
C GLU A 118 -9.76 -20.95 -18.38
N ALA A 119 -9.12 -20.11 -17.58
CA ALA A 119 -8.58 -18.85 -18.01
C ALA A 119 -7.21 -18.61 -17.37
N ALA A 120 -6.23 -18.24 -18.19
CA ALA A 120 -4.88 -17.96 -17.74
C ALA A 120 -4.43 -16.57 -18.20
N PHE A 121 -3.56 -15.96 -17.42
CA PHE A 121 -2.82 -14.76 -17.78
C PHE A 121 -1.33 -15.00 -17.52
N HIS A 122 -0.51 -14.80 -18.56
CA HIS A 122 0.94 -15.01 -18.49
C HIS A 122 1.66 -13.67 -18.72
N SER A 123 2.75 -13.49 -17.99
CA SER A 123 3.74 -12.46 -18.26
C SER A 123 4.98 -13.09 -18.91
N ASP A 124 5.85 -12.26 -19.48
CA ASP A 124 7.12 -12.69 -20.07
C ASP A 124 8.25 -12.87 -19.03
N PHE A 125 7.96 -12.63 -17.75
CA PHE A 125 8.94 -12.73 -16.67
C PHE A 125 9.39 -14.18 -16.42
N GLN A 126 10.64 -14.33 -15.98
CA GLN A 126 11.26 -15.63 -15.69
C GLN A 126 11.71 -15.70 -14.21
N PRO A 127 11.75 -16.90 -13.60
CA PRO A 127 11.32 -18.20 -14.15
C PRO A 127 9.79 -18.31 -14.25
N ASP A 128 9.29 -19.28 -15.02
CA ASP A 128 7.86 -19.59 -15.11
C ASP A 128 7.35 -20.20 -13.80
N LEU A 129 6.69 -19.38 -12.99
CA LEU A 129 6.07 -19.75 -11.72
C LEU A 129 4.56 -19.56 -11.85
N GLU A 130 3.84 -20.67 -11.78
CA GLU A 130 2.39 -20.72 -11.91
C GLU A 130 1.69 -20.75 -10.54
N ASP A 131 0.69 -19.87 -10.40
CA ASP A 131 -0.38 -19.97 -9.42
C ASP A 131 -1.63 -20.53 -10.11
N TYR A 132 -2.02 -21.75 -9.75
CA TYR A 132 -3.23 -22.42 -10.24
C TYR A 132 -4.24 -22.55 -9.10
N ASP A 133 -5.51 -22.21 -9.37
CA ASP A 133 -6.58 -22.36 -8.38
C ASP A 133 -7.92 -22.83 -8.97
N TYR A 134 -8.69 -23.54 -8.13
CA TYR A 134 -10.05 -24.03 -8.36
C TYR A 134 -10.82 -24.09 -7.03
N PRO A 135 -12.05 -23.54 -6.95
CA PRO A 135 -12.84 -22.94 -8.03
C PRO A 135 -12.51 -21.46 -8.30
N GLY A 136 -12.52 -21.06 -9.57
CA GLY A 136 -12.17 -19.70 -10.03
C GLY A 136 -13.28 -18.65 -9.89
N ARG A 137 -14.50 -19.06 -9.55
CA ARG A 137 -15.71 -18.23 -9.36
C ARG A 137 -16.11 -17.43 -10.60
N PHE A 138 -16.13 -18.06 -11.77
CA PHE A 138 -16.60 -17.44 -13.01
C PHE A 138 -17.35 -18.41 -13.93
N THR A 139 -18.39 -17.89 -14.60
CA THR A 139 -19.19 -18.60 -15.59
C THR A 139 -18.90 -18.16 -17.04
N GLU A 140 -18.17 -17.05 -17.20
CA GLU A 140 -17.74 -16.50 -18.48
C GLU A 140 -16.21 -16.47 -18.61
N ARG A 141 -15.69 -16.83 -19.79
CA ARG A 141 -14.24 -16.83 -20.06
C ARG A 141 -13.60 -15.43 -20.00
N THR A 142 -14.33 -14.41 -20.42
CA THR A 142 -13.92 -13.00 -20.33
C THR A 142 -13.68 -12.59 -18.87
N ARG A 143 -14.61 -12.95 -17.98
CA ARG A 143 -14.47 -12.73 -16.53
C ARG A 143 -13.30 -13.54 -15.96
N GLY A 144 -13.17 -14.81 -16.32
CA GLY A 144 -12.02 -15.62 -15.90
C GLY A 144 -10.68 -14.99 -16.29
N LYS A 145 -10.56 -14.46 -17.52
CA LYS A 145 -9.35 -13.77 -17.97
C LYS A 145 -9.07 -12.50 -17.17
N HIS A 146 -10.11 -11.72 -16.86
CA HIS A 146 -9.99 -10.52 -16.03
C HIS A 146 -9.48 -10.87 -14.63
N LEU A 147 -10.08 -11.86 -13.97
CA LEU A 147 -9.68 -12.32 -12.62
C LEU A 147 -8.23 -12.85 -12.60
N SER A 148 -7.83 -13.65 -13.60
CA SER A 148 -6.45 -14.13 -13.71
C SER A 148 -5.45 -12.98 -13.92
N GLN A 149 -5.82 -11.96 -14.69
CA GLN A 149 -4.99 -10.76 -14.84
C GLN A 149 -4.86 -9.99 -13.51
N ARG A 150 -5.98 -9.71 -12.82
CA ARG A 150 -5.96 -9.00 -11.54
C ARG A 150 -5.15 -9.74 -10.48
N ALA A 151 -5.27 -11.07 -10.43
CA ALA A 151 -4.47 -11.90 -9.53
C ALA A 151 -2.97 -11.86 -9.87
N LEU A 152 -2.58 -11.84 -11.15
CA LEU A 152 -1.16 -11.70 -11.51
C LEU A 152 -0.63 -10.31 -11.16
N GLU A 153 -1.42 -9.25 -11.41
CA GLU A 153 -1.09 -7.88 -11.01
C GLU A 153 -0.88 -7.81 -9.47
N ARG A 154 -1.76 -8.40 -8.67
CA ARG A 154 -1.59 -8.52 -7.20
C ARG A 154 -0.30 -9.22 -6.81
N HIS A 155 -0.03 -10.40 -7.36
CA HIS A 155 1.18 -11.15 -7.04
C HIS A 155 2.45 -10.37 -7.34
N ARG A 156 2.41 -9.43 -8.29
CA ARG A 156 3.61 -8.72 -8.75
C ARG A 156 3.72 -7.29 -8.27
N HIS A 157 2.71 -6.76 -7.58
CA HIS A 157 2.69 -5.33 -7.21
C HIS A 157 3.91 -4.94 -6.34
N ASP A 158 4.42 -5.85 -5.53
CA ASP A 158 5.57 -5.65 -4.63
C ASP A 158 6.84 -6.39 -5.10
N TYR A 159 6.89 -6.80 -6.38
CA TYR A 159 8.10 -7.37 -6.98
C TYR A 159 9.30 -6.41 -6.81
N GLU A 160 9.04 -5.11 -7.02
CA GLU A 160 9.93 -4.00 -6.70
C GLU A 160 9.31 -3.19 -5.57
N LEU A 161 9.85 -3.34 -4.35
CA LEU A 161 9.43 -2.55 -3.20
C LEU A 161 10.55 -1.61 -2.77
N ALA A 162 10.29 -0.31 -2.85
CA ALA A 162 11.12 0.71 -2.26
C ALA A 162 10.79 0.89 -0.78
N GLU A 163 11.81 0.95 0.05
CA GLU A 163 11.73 1.25 1.49
C GLU A 163 12.60 2.46 1.80
N GLY A 164 12.07 3.40 2.57
CA GLY A 164 12.80 4.63 2.89
C GLY A 164 12.47 5.23 4.24
N ASP A 165 13.39 6.06 4.71
CA ASP A 165 13.23 6.87 5.92
C ASP A 165 13.29 8.36 5.51
N SER A 166 12.40 9.20 6.06
CA SER A 166 12.29 10.62 5.71
C SER A 166 11.84 11.47 6.91
N ASP A 167 12.05 12.78 6.82
CA ASP A 167 11.45 13.78 7.70
C ASP A 167 10.39 14.65 7.00
N GLN A 168 9.95 14.27 5.80
CA GLN A 168 8.86 14.92 5.06
C GLN A 168 7.50 14.68 5.74
N PRO A 169 6.85 15.70 6.35
CA PRO A 169 5.57 15.52 7.04
C PRO A 169 4.39 15.27 6.10
N ARG A 170 4.53 15.58 4.81
CA ARG A 170 3.43 15.49 3.84
C ARG A 170 3.29 14.14 3.16
N LEU A 171 4.11 13.15 3.51
CA LEU A 171 3.95 11.80 2.96
C LEU A 171 2.61 11.22 3.43
N ALA A 172 1.90 10.56 2.52
CA ALA A 172 0.62 9.91 2.80
C ALA A 172 0.47 8.70 1.88
N SER A 173 -0.09 7.60 2.37
CA SER A 173 -0.39 6.44 1.53
C SER A 173 -1.43 6.78 0.46
N GLY A 174 -1.43 6.03 -0.64
CA GLY A 174 -2.27 6.33 -1.80
C GLY A 174 -1.91 7.65 -2.49
N HIS A 175 -0.67 8.10 -2.37
CA HIS A 175 -0.15 9.25 -3.08
C HIS A 175 1.14 8.90 -3.81
N PHE A 176 1.37 9.56 -4.93
CA PHE A 176 2.62 9.47 -5.65
C PHE A 176 3.65 10.45 -5.10
N LEU A 177 4.86 9.96 -4.83
CA LEU A 177 6.03 10.71 -4.42
C LEU A 177 7.02 10.79 -5.58
N PRO A 178 7.24 11.99 -6.17
CA PRO A 178 8.35 12.20 -7.11
C PRO A 178 9.66 12.26 -6.32
N LEU A 179 10.52 11.26 -6.52
CA LEU A 179 11.87 11.23 -5.94
C LEU A 179 12.85 11.96 -6.86
N GLY A 180 13.71 12.80 -6.29
CA GLY A 180 14.79 13.46 -7.02
C GLY A 180 16.14 13.34 -6.30
N GLU A 181 17.21 13.73 -7.00
CA GLU A 181 18.57 13.85 -6.44
C GLU A 181 19.20 12.56 -5.86
N HIS A 182 18.59 11.40 -6.11
CA HIS A 182 19.19 10.12 -5.75
C HIS A 182 20.40 9.82 -6.66
N PRO A 183 21.55 9.33 -6.12
CA PRO A 183 22.75 9.03 -6.91
C PRO A 183 22.52 8.03 -8.06
N ARG A 184 21.54 7.13 -7.91
CA ARG A 184 21.04 6.27 -8.99
C ARG A 184 19.92 7.00 -9.73
N SER A 185 20.18 7.38 -10.98
CA SER A 185 19.23 8.08 -11.85
C SER A 185 17.90 7.36 -12.02
N ASP A 186 17.95 6.03 -12.09
CA ASP A 186 16.77 5.20 -12.39
C ASP A 186 15.74 5.23 -11.25
N TRP A 187 16.17 5.62 -10.04
CA TRP A 187 15.28 5.76 -8.90
C TRP A 187 14.64 7.14 -8.81
N ASN A 188 15.14 8.13 -9.57
CA ASN A 188 14.58 9.49 -9.64
C ASN A 188 13.32 9.50 -10.51
N GLN A 189 12.31 8.77 -10.06
CA GLN A 189 11.04 8.56 -10.73
C GLN A 189 9.88 8.74 -9.75
N LEU A 190 8.68 8.44 -10.23
CA LEU A 190 7.46 8.51 -9.44
C LEU A 190 7.23 7.18 -8.70
N TRP A 191 6.95 7.27 -7.40
CA TRP A 191 6.74 6.12 -6.52
C TRP A 191 5.38 6.21 -5.84
N LEU A 192 4.56 5.16 -5.88
CA LEU A 192 3.29 5.08 -5.16
C LEU A 192 3.56 4.69 -3.71
N LEU A 193 3.22 5.55 -2.76
CA LEU A 193 3.32 5.25 -1.33
C LEU A 193 2.21 4.27 -0.93
N THR A 194 2.58 3.05 -0.56
CA THR A 194 1.64 2.01 -0.10
C THR A 194 1.47 2.03 1.41
N GLU A 195 2.54 2.36 2.14
CA GLU A 195 2.53 2.47 3.61
C GLU A 195 3.38 3.65 4.06
N VAL A 196 2.91 4.38 5.07
CA VAL A 196 3.67 5.43 5.75
C VAL A 196 3.44 5.34 7.26
N LEU A 197 4.53 5.23 8.01
CA LEU A 197 4.55 5.15 9.47
C LEU A 197 5.16 6.45 10.01
N HIS A 198 4.34 7.26 10.67
CA HIS A 198 4.74 8.56 11.22
C HIS A 198 5.12 8.45 12.70
N GLU A 199 6.26 9.04 13.09
CA GLU A 199 6.69 9.15 14.49
C GLU A 199 7.04 10.61 14.81
N GLY A 200 6.37 11.19 15.80
CA GLY A 200 6.63 12.55 16.28
C GLY A 200 6.84 12.58 17.79
N LYS A 201 7.82 13.37 18.27
CA LYS A 201 8.08 13.60 19.69
C LYS A 201 8.26 15.08 19.98
N GLN A 202 7.48 15.59 20.94
CA GLN A 202 7.55 16.98 21.39
C GLN A 202 7.95 17.04 22.87
N PRO A 203 9.14 17.57 23.23
CA PRO A 203 9.63 17.55 24.60
C PRO A 203 8.86 18.49 25.55
N GLN A 204 8.32 19.60 25.05
CA GLN A 204 7.70 20.64 25.86
C GLN A 204 6.39 20.24 26.55
N VAL A 205 5.79 19.10 26.19
CA VAL A 205 4.56 18.60 26.85
C VAL A 205 4.90 17.69 28.05
N LEU A 206 6.13 17.19 28.14
CA LEU A 206 6.55 16.28 29.22
C LEU A 206 7.18 16.99 30.43
N GLU A 207 7.79 18.16 30.25
CA GLU A 207 8.43 18.89 31.37
C GLU A 207 7.42 19.44 32.39
N GLU A 208 6.19 19.78 31.98
CA GLU A 208 5.15 20.24 32.92
C GLU A 208 4.62 19.12 33.84
N SER A 209 4.90 17.84 33.54
CA SER A 209 4.48 16.69 34.36
C SER A 209 5.59 16.12 35.25
N ILE A 210 6.84 16.60 35.12
CA ILE A 210 8.01 16.09 35.86
C ILE A 210 8.48 17.07 36.97
N LEU A 211 7.77 18.17 37.22
CA LEU A 211 8.19 19.15 38.24
C LEU A 211 8.04 18.72 39.71
N GLU A 212 7.59 17.51 40.02
CA GLU A 212 7.64 17.01 41.40
C GLU A 212 8.11 15.56 41.41
N LEU A 213 9.42 15.33 41.59
CA LEU A 213 10.00 14.23 42.38
C LEU A 213 11.53 14.43 42.43
N PRO A 214 12.15 14.60 43.62
CA PRO A 214 13.60 14.74 43.73
C PRO A 214 14.28 13.39 43.51
N SER A 215 15.25 13.34 42.59
CA SER A 215 16.07 12.15 42.31
C SER A 215 16.90 11.72 43.53
N PRO A 216 16.85 10.45 43.96
CA PRO A 216 17.89 9.90 44.80
C PRO A 216 19.04 9.39 43.93
N SER A 217 20.24 9.85 44.25
CA SER A 217 21.53 9.34 43.78
C SER A 217 21.65 7.82 43.92
N GLY A 218 22.05 7.11 42.86
CA GLY A 218 22.33 5.67 42.96
C GLY A 218 22.88 4.97 41.70
N ARG A 219 24.21 4.88 41.63
CA ARG A 219 25.07 3.83 41.01
C ARG A 219 24.48 2.79 40.02
N GLY A 220 25.03 2.85 38.80
CA GLY A 220 25.54 1.75 37.95
C GLY A 220 24.93 0.35 37.96
N ALA A 221 24.50 -0.10 36.77
CA ALA A 221 24.58 -1.50 36.32
C ALA A 221 24.52 -1.51 34.78
N GLY A 222 25.44 -2.26 34.16
CA GLY A 222 25.49 -2.46 32.71
C GLY A 222 24.36 -3.36 32.21
N GLY A 223 23.95 -3.12 30.97
CA GLY A 223 23.01 -3.96 30.24
C GLY A 223 23.13 -3.68 28.75
N GLU A 224 23.59 -4.70 28.02
CA GLU A 224 23.61 -4.75 26.56
C GLU A 224 22.19 -4.56 26.02
N GLY A 225 21.99 -3.54 25.18
CA GLY A 225 20.70 -3.20 24.59
C GLY A 225 20.91 -2.68 23.16
N ALA A 226 20.12 -3.22 22.24
CA ALA A 226 20.20 -3.05 20.79
C ALA A 226 20.47 -1.59 20.32
N PRO A 227 21.37 -1.38 19.33
CA PRO A 227 21.62 -0.06 18.77
C PRO A 227 20.45 0.31 17.84
N GLY A 228 19.49 1.08 18.33
CA GLY A 228 18.43 1.61 17.46
C GLY A 228 17.35 2.44 18.14
N ASN A 229 17.05 2.19 19.42
CA ASN A 229 15.94 2.86 20.11
C ASN A 229 16.34 3.98 21.08
N ALA A 230 17.63 4.25 21.28
CA ALA A 230 18.09 5.10 22.36
C ALA A 230 18.21 6.61 22.05
N GLN A 231 17.91 7.11 20.84
CA GLN A 231 18.29 8.49 20.45
C GLN A 231 17.24 9.35 19.74
N PHE A 232 15.97 8.95 19.62
CA PHE A 232 14.93 9.86 19.13
C PHE A 232 14.24 10.55 20.32
N HIS A 233 14.72 11.75 20.67
CA HIS A 233 14.23 12.52 21.82
C HIS A 233 13.29 13.67 21.43
N GLN A 234 13.37 14.15 20.19
CA GLN A 234 12.56 15.26 19.69
C GLN A 234 12.50 15.23 18.16
N GLY A 235 11.39 15.72 17.60
CA GLY A 235 11.25 15.99 16.17
C GLY A 235 10.18 15.13 15.52
N TYR A 236 10.28 15.01 14.20
CA TYR A 236 9.41 14.19 13.37
C TYR A 236 10.25 13.35 12.41
N ARG A 237 9.85 12.09 12.22
CA ARG A 237 10.38 11.18 11.21
C ARG A 237 9.28 10.26 10.72
N ASN A 238 9.48 9.69 9.55
CA ASN A 238 8.63 8.61 9.05
C ASN A 238 9.47 7.54 8.36
N ARG A 239 8.86 6.36 8.26
CA ARG A 239 9.30 5.28 7.37
C ARG A 239 8.18 5.01 6.37
N PHE A 240 8.53 4.71 5.13
CA PHE A 240 7.55 4.45 4.09
C PHE A 240 7.96 3.26 3.21
N SER A 241 6.95 2.65 2.62
CA SER A 241 7.06 1.62 1.58
C SER A 241 6.38 2.13 0.32
N ALA A 242 6.98 1.87 -0.84
CA ALA A 242 6.49 2.37 -2.12
C ALA A 242 6.75 1.42 -3.29
N THR A 243 5.88 1.47 -4.30
CA THR A 243 6.01 0.70 -5.55
C THR A 243 6.20 1.64 -6.75
N PRO A 244 6.79 1.20 -7.86
CA PRO A 244 6.92 2.03 -9.05
C PRO A 244 5.56 2.46 -9.62
N TRP A 245 5.49 3.64 -10.24
CA TRP A 245 4.24 4.22 -10.75
C TRP A 245 3.61 3.49 -11.94
N ASP A 246 4.37 2.66 -12.64
CA ASP A 246 3.94 1.90 -13.81
C ASP A 246 3.46 0.49 -13.44
N ILE A 247 3.62 0.09 -12.17
CA ILE A 247 3.16 -1.19 -11.64
C ILE A 247 1.78 -1.03 -10.98
N PRO A 248 0.70 -1.61 -11.53
CA PRO A 248 -0.62 -1.44 -10.97
C PRO A 248 -0.73 -2.03 -9.56
N PHE A 249 -1.07 -1.17 -8.59
CA PHE A 249 -1.38 -1.64 -7.25
C PHE A 249 -2.71 -2.40 -7.23
N ARG A 250 -2.66 -3.63 -6.70
CA ARG A 250 -3.83 -4.44 -6.39
C ARG A 250 -3.68 -4.94 -4.95
N PRO A 251 -4.67 -4.71 -4.08
CA PRO A 251 -4.69 -5.32 -2.76
C PRO A 251 -4.83 -6.83 -2.91
#